data_AF-A0A1G9FEZ2-F1
#
_entry.id   AF-A0A1G9FEZ2-F1
#
_cell.length_a   1.000
_cell.length_b   1.000
_cell.length_c   1.000
_cell.angle_alpha   90.00
_cell.angle_beta   90.00
_cell.angle_gamma   90.00
#
_symmetry.space_group_name_H-M   'P 1'
#
loop_
_entity.id
_entity.type
_entity.pdbx_description
1 polymer ?
#
loop_
_entity_poly.entity_id
_entity_poly.type
_entity_poly.pdbx_seq_one_letter_code
_entity_poly.pdbx_strand_id
1 'polypeptide(L)'
;MNSFFQRPGDTVRARGGIHSGKRGVVVATAAGRTKVRFNGSSGTRWVRTGNLRSTGSGSLSWILPVKAALVLFLVIPGLRFVVVHLWTHGGLDGFATALGNQMGQAALAWGHLITTDPLGALLHLGFLGLVSRLMHW
;
A
#
# COMPACT_ATOMS: atom_id res chain seq x y z
N MET A 1 10.42 6.78 -27.09
CA MET A 1 11.56 6.72 -26.15
C MET A 1 11.11 7.33 -24.83
N ASN A 2 10.78 6.52 -23.83
CA ASN A 2 10.31 7.02 -22.55
C ASN A 2 11.49 7.54 -21.74
N SER A 3 11.68 8.86 -21.73
CA SER A 3 12.61 9.55 -20.83
C SER A 3 12.04 9.48 -19.42
N PHE A 4 12.41 8.45 -18.66
CA PHE A 4 12.23 8.42 -17.22
C PHE A 4 13.04 9.57 -16.61
N PHE A 5 12.41 10.73 -16.44
CA PHE A 5 12.96 11.80 -15.64
C PHE A 5 13.09 11.27 -14.21
N GLN A 6 14.32 10.99 -13.80
CA GLN A 6 14.65 10.61 -12.43
C GLN A 6 14.28 11.78 -11.52
N ARG A 7 13.41 11.56 -10.56
CA ARG A 7 12.99 12.59 -9.60
C ARG A 7 13.92 12.56 -8.38
N PRO A 8 14.12 13.70 -7.68
CA PRO A 8 14.70 13.68 -6.34
C PRO A 8 13.96 12.67 -5.44
N GLY A 9 14.71 11.80 -4.77
CA GLY A 9 14.19 10.68 -3.98
C GLY A 9 14.22 9.32 -4.70
N ASP A 10 14.39 9.29 -6.03
CA ASP A 10 14.43 8.02 -6.75
C ASP A 10 15.68 7.21 -6.41
N THR A 11 15.49 5.90 -6.27
CA THR A 11 16.59 4.94 -6.08
C THR A 11 17.16 4.56 -7.44
N VAL A 12 18.44 4.84 -7.65
CA VAL A 12 19.12 4.60 -8.91
C VAL A 12 20.32 3.69 -8.72
N ARG A 13 20.66 2.95 -9.77
CA ARG A 13 21.87 2.15 -9.85
C ARG A 13 22.71 2.64 -11.02
N ALA A 14 23.98 2.94 -10.76
CA ALA A 14 24.89 3.30 -11.84
C ALA A 14 25.20 2.07 -12.70
N ARG A 15 25.07 2.21 -14.02
CA ARG A 15 25.36 1.17 -15.02
C ARG A 15 26.76 1.32 -15.63
N GLY A 16 27.38 2.49 -15.49
CA GLY A 16 28.68 2.79 -16.09
C GLY A 16 29.50 3.82 -15.31
N GLY A 17 30.81 3.85 -15.57
CA GLY A 17 31.80 4.70 -14.89
C GLY A 17 32.35 4.09 -13.59
N ILE A 18 33.13 4.89 -12.84
CA ILE A 18 33.86 4.48 -11.61
C ILE A 18 32.92 3.93 -10.51
N HIS A 19 31.63 4.27 -10.58
CA HIS A 19 30.62 3.87 -9.59
C HIS A 19 29.65 2.82 -10.15
N SER A 20 29.98 2.18 -11.27
CA SER A 20 29.16 1.13 -11.87
C SER A 20 28.80 0.05 -10.85
N GLY A 21 27.55 -0.39 -10.87
CA GLY A 21 27.01 -1.36 -9.93
C GLY A 21 26.55 -0.77 -8.59
N LYS A 22 27.00 0.43 -8.19
CA LYS A 22 26.62 1.06 -6.92
C LYS A 22 25.19 1.60 -6.97
N ARG A 23 24.47 1.44 -5.86
CA ARG A 23 23.13 2.01 -5.64
C ARG A 23 23.25 3.37 -4.95
N GLY A 24 22.30 4.25 -5.23
CA GLY A 24 22.24 5.57 -4.61
C GLY A 24 20.87 6.20 -4.75
N VAL A 25 20.70 7.33 -4.11
CA VAL A 25 19.45 8.12 -4.13
C VAL A 25 19.68 9.42 -4.87
N VAL A 26 18.75 9.79 -5.74
CA VAL A 26 18.80 11.05 -6.47
C VAL A 26 18.48 12.21 -5.52
N VAL A 27 19.36 13.21 -5.49
CA VAL A 27 19.23 14.41 -4.65
C VAL A 27 18.72 15.60 -5.46
N ALA A 28 19.15 15.71 -6.71
CA ALA A 28 18.72 16.76 -7.62
C ALA A 28 18.91 16.32 -9.08
N THR A 29 18.17 16.94 -9.99
CA THR A 29 18.33 16.75 -11.44
C THR A 29 18.51 18.08 -12.15
N ALA A 30 19.42 18.10 -13.10
CA ALA A 30 19.66 19.21 -14.02
C ALA A 30 19.75 18.65 -15.45
N ALA A 31 19.64 19.50 -16.48
CA ALA A 31 19.59 19.08 -17.88
C ALA A 31 20.69 18.05 -18.23
N GLY A 32 20.29 16.78 -18.42
CA GLY A 32 21.16 15.66 -18.79
C GLY A 32 22.06 15.07 -17.69
N ARG A 33 22.01 15.59 -16.46
CA ARG A 33 22.80 15.10 -15.32
C ARG A 33 21.94 14.97 -14.06
N THR A 34 22.19 13.92 -13.31
CA THR A 34 21.51 13.62 -12.05
C THR A 34 22.52 13.63 -10.92
N LYS A 35 22.25 14.38 -9.85
CA LYS A 35 23.03 14.38 -8.61
C LYS A 35 22.59 13.22 -7.74
N VAL A 36 23.49 12.31 -7.42
CA VAL A 36 23.21 11.06 -6.69
C VAL A 36 24.08 10.98 -5.44
N ARG A 37 23.50 10.57 -4.32
CA ARG A 37 24.22 10.11 -3.13
C ARG A 37 24.36 8.60 -3.19
N PHE A 38 25.57 8.10 -3.42
CA PHE A 38 25.82 6.65 -3.47
C PHE A 38 25.93 6.05 -2.07
N ASN A 39 25.41 4.84 -1.88
CA ASN A 39 25.55 4.10 -0.63
C ASN A 39 27.03 3.84 -0.35
N GLY A 40 27.49 4.16 0.87
CA GLY A 40 28.90 4.05 1.28
C GLY A 40 29.78 5.24 0.83
N SER A 41 29.20 6.31 0.30
CA SER A 41 29.90 7.57 0.04
C SER A 41 29.39 8.66 0.98
N SER A 42 30.31 9.45 1.54
CA SER A 42 29.98 10.63 2.35
C SER A 42 29.45 11.79 1.52
N GLY A 43 29.56 11.73 0.18
CA GLY A 43 29.25 12.84 -0.72
C GLY A 43 28.13 12.59 -1.72
N THR A 44 27.72 13.67 -2.38
CA THR A 44 26.82 13.65 -3.53
C THR A 44 27.61 13.92 -4.81
N ARG A 45 27.23 13.31 -5.93
CA ARG A 45 27.98 13.45 -7.18
C ARG A 45 27.06 13.55 -8.39
N TRP A 46 27.44 14.39 -9.34
CA TRP A 46 26.75 14.49 -10.62
C TRP A 46 27.15 13.34 -11.54
N VAL A 47 26.16 12.66 -12.09
CA VAL A 47 26.32 11.54 -13.02
C VAL A 47 25.43 11.80 -14.23
N ARG A 48 25.89 11.45 -15.43
CA ARG A 48 25.04 11.53 -16.63
C ARG A 48 23.80 10.65 -16.44
N THR A 49 22.62 11.21 -16.68
CA THR A 49 21.34 10.51 -16.45
C THR A 49 21.26 9.18 -17.22
N GLY A 50 21.84 9.13 -18.43
CA GLY A 50 21.92 7.90 -19.24
C GLY A 50 22.79 6.77 -18.64
N ASN A 51 23.68 7.09 -17.70
CA ASN A 51 24.50 6.09 -16.98
C ASN A 51 23.81 5.59 -15.70
N LEU A 52 22.62 6.07 -15.40
CA LEU A 52 21.83 5.67 -14.24
C LEU A 52 20.63 4.86 -14.71
N ARG A 53 20.49 3.66 -14.17
CA ARG A 53 19.27 2.86 -14.32
C ARG A 53 18.41 3.13 -13.10
N SER A 54 17.15 3.49 -13.32
CA SER A 54 16.17 3.49 -12.23
C SER A 54 16.05 2.06 -11.72
N THR A 55 16.43 1.86 -10.46
CA THR A 55 16.07 0.65 -9.72
C THR A 55 14.72 1.02 -9.15
N GLY A 56 13.66 0.76 -9.93
CA GLY A 56 12.29 1.15 -9.59
C GLY A 56 12.03 1.00 -8.10
N SER A 57 11.45 2.04 -7.51
CA SER A 57 11.24 2.21 -6.07
C SER A 57 10.96 0.87 -5.39
N GLY A 58 11.96 0.34 -4.67
CA GLY A 58 11.83 -0.88 -3.88
C GLY A 58 10.85 -0.75 -2.70
N SER A 59 10.13 0.37 -2.61
CA SER A 59 9.16 0.67 -1.55
C SER A 59 7.81 -0.06 -1.71
N LEU A 60 7.54 -0.73 -2.84
CA LEU A 60 6.23 -1.35 -3.11
C LEU A 60 6.16 -2.85 -2.79
N SER A 61 7.28 -3.53 -2.56
CA SER A 61 7.30 -4.99 -2.30
C SER A 61 6.64 -5.38 -0.98
N TRP A 62 6.68 -4.53 0.04
CA TRP A 62 6.09 -4.81 1.36
C TRP A 62 4.61 -4.43 1.44
N ILE A 63 4.11 -3.55 0.57
CA ILE A 63 2.71 -3.13 0.59
C ILE A 63 1.79 -4.23 0.02
N LEU A 64 2.29 -5.05 -0.90
CA LEU A 64 1.54 -6.13 -1.53
C LEU A 64 1.00 -7.17 -0.52
N PRO A 65 1.83 -7.75 0.37
CA PRO A 65 1.34 -8.68 1.36
C PRO A 65 0.38 -8.02 2.37
N VAL A 66 0.59 -6.75 2.70
CA VAL A 66 -0.34 -6.00 3.57
C VAL A 66 -1.70 -5.80 2.89
N LYS A 67 -1.71 -5.42 1.60
CA LYS A 67 -2.93 -5.26 0.81
C LYS A 67 -3.67 -6.60 0.66
N ALA A 68 -2.94 -7.68 0.38
CA ALA A 68 -3.51 -9.02 0.28
C ALA A 68 -4.10 -9.50 1.61
N ALA A 69 -3.38 -9.32 2.73
CA ALA A 69 -3.86 -9.65 4.07
C ALA A 69 -5.12 -8.85 4.42
N LEU A 70 -5.18 -7.59 4.01
CA LEU A 70 -6.33 -6.75 4.26
C LEU A 70 -7.57 -7.16 3.43
N VAL A 71 -7.37 -7.51 2.15
CA VAL A 71 -8.45 -8.07 1.31
C VAL A 71 -8.94 -9.38 1.92
N LEU A 72 -8.03 -10.27 2.32
CA LEU A 72 -8.37 -11.53 2.99
C LEU A 72 -9.16 -11.26 4.28
N PHE A 73 -8.71 -10.34 5.12
CA PHE A 73 -9.42 -9.97 6.35
C PHE A 73 -10.85 -9.47 6.08
N LEU A 74 -11.05 -8.73 4.99
CA LEU A 74 -12.38 -8.24 4.61
C LEU A 74 -13.29 -9.32 4.02
N VAL A 75 -12.71 -10.22 3.22
CA VAL A 75 -13.44 -11.22 2.43
C VAL A 75 -13.75 -12.49 3.22
N ILE A 76 -12.83 -12.94 4.09
CA ILE A 76 -12.97 -14.19 4.87
C ILE A 76 -14.24 -14.22 5.73
N PRO A 77 -14.61 -13.16 6.48
CA PRO A 77 -15.82 -13.17 7.29
C PRO A 77 -17.09 -13.35 6.45
N GLY A 78 -17.16 -12.68 5.29
CA GLY A 78 -18.29 -12.80 4.36
C GLY A 78 -18.39 -14.19 3.77
N LEU A 79 -17.26 -14.76 3.31
CA LEU A 79 -17.20 -16.13 2.79
C LEU A 79 -17.58 -17.16 3.85
N ARG A 80 -17.10 -16.99 5.09
CA ARG A 80 -17.47 -17.84 6.23
C ARG A 80 -18.97 -17.77 6.51
N PHE A 81 -19.55 -16.56 6.49
CA PHE A 81 -20.99 -16.38 6.68
C PHE A 81 -21.79 -17.11 5.60
N VAL A 82 -21.42 -16.94 4.33
CA VAL A 82 -22.06 -17.61 3.19
C VAL A 82 -22.00 -19.13 3.34
N VAL A 83 -20.82 -19.69 3.61
CA VAL A 83 -20.63 -21.13 3.80
C VAL A 83 -21.48 -21.67 4.96
N VAL A 84 -21.46 -20.99 6.10
CA VAL A 84 -22.25 -21.39 7.27
C VAL A 84 -23.75 -21.33 6.95
N HIS A 85 -24.21 -20.27 6.28
CA HIS A 85 -25.63 -20.10 5.94
C HIS A 85 -26.12 -21.19 4.97
N LEU A 86 -25.36 -21.45 3.90
CA LEU A 86 -25.64 -22.52 2.94
C LEU A 86 -25.62 -23.90 3.60
N TRP A 87 -24.69 -24.15 4.52
CA TRP A 87 -24.66 -25.41 5.25
C TRP A 87 -25.88 -25.56 6.18
N THR A 88 -26.23 -24.52 6.94
CA THR A 88 -27.35 -24.59 7.90
C THR A 88 -28.72 -24.63 7.23
N HIS A 89 -28.91 -23.97 6.09
CA HIS A 89 -30.24 -23.78 5.49
C HIS A 89 -30.42 -24.56 4.19
N GLY A 90 -29.36 -25.19 3.64
CA GLY A 90 -29.43 -25.99 2.41
C GLY A 90 -29.78 -25.20 1.14
N GLY A 91 -29.83 -23.86 1.22
CA GLY A 91 -30.28 -22.97 0.15
C GLY A 91 -30.01 -21.50 0.47
N LEU A 92 -30.48 -20.61 -0.40
CA LEU A 92 -30.35 -19.14 -0.25
C LEU A 92 -31.63 -18.48 0.29
N ASP A 93 -32.62 -19.27 0.67
CA ASP A 93 -33.88 -18.77 1.21
C ASP A 93 -33.63 -18.05 2.55
N GLY A 94 -34.07 -16.79 2.63
CA GLY A 94 -33.83 -15.95 3.81
C GLY A 94 -32.41 -15.38 3.92
N PHE A 95 -31.52 -15.62 2.94
CA PHE A 95 -30.14 -15.12 2.94
C PHE A 95 -30.08 -13.60 3.04
N ALA A 96 -30.90 -12.88 2.26
CA ALA A 96 -30.96 -11.42 2.29
C ALA A 96 -31.39 -10.89 3.67
N THR A 97 -32.33 -11.56 4.33
CA THR A 97 -32.80 -11.20 5.68
C THR A 97 -31.73 -11.49 6.73
N ALA A 98 -31.05 -12.64 6.64
CA ALA A 98 -29.95 -12.98 7.54
C ALA A 98 -28.76 -12.03 7.40
N LEU A 99 -28.41 -11.68 6.16
CA LEU A 99 -27.37 -10.69 5.85
C LEU A 99 -27.78 -9.30 6.36
N GLY A 100 -29.03 -8.90 6.12
CA GLY A 100 -29.60 -7.65 6.64
C GLY A 100 -29.56 -7.55 8.16
N ASN A 101 -29.91 -8.63 8.87
CA ASN A 101 -29.84 -8.68 10.33
C ASN A 101 -28.39 -8.59 10.85
N GLN A 102 -27.43 -9.27 10.21
CA GLN A 102 -26.02 -9.13 10.57
C GLN A 102 -25.50 -7.70 10.34
N MET A 103 -25.83 -7.09 9.21
CA MET A 103 -25.46 -5.70 8.93
C MET A 103 -26.13 -4.73 9.90
N GLY A 104 -27.39 -4.95 10.26
CA GLY A 104 -28.12 -4.15 11.24
C GLY A 104 -27.51 -4.23 12.64
N GLN A 105 -27.14 -5.43 13.10
CA GLN A 105 -26.43 -5.59 14.38
C GLN A 105 -25.04 -4.97 14.36
N ALA A 106 -24.32 -5.07 13.25
CA ALA A 106 -23.03 -4.41 13.09
C ALA A 106 -23.16 -2.88 13.13
N ALA A 107 -24.20 -2.32 12.51
CA ALA A 107 -24.47 -0.88 12.55
C ALA A 107 -24.82 -0.39 13.97
N LEU A 108 -25.62 -1.16 14.71
CA LEU A 108 -25.94 -0.85 16.11
C LEU A 108 -24.71 -0.95 17.02
N ALA A 109 -23.86 -1.96 16.81
CA ALA A 109 -22.60 -2.11 17.54
C ALA A 109 -21.66 -0.93 17.28
N TRP A 110 -21.60 -0.43 16.04
CA TRP A 110 -20.87 0.79 15.70
C TRP A 110 -21.45 2.03 16.38
N GLY A 111 -22.78 2.18 16.38
CA GLY A 111 -23.45 3.27 17.08
C GLY A 111 -23.14 3.27 18.59
N HIS A 112 -23.17 2.09 19.21
CA HIS A 112 -22.79 1.92 20.61
C HIS A 112 -21.31 2.23 20.85
N LEU A 113 -20.41 1.84 19.93
CA LEU A 113 -18.99 2.10 20.06
C LEU A 113 -18.67 3.61 19.98
N ILE A 114 -19.38 4.36 19.14
CA ILE A 114 -19.25 5.83 19.05
C ILE A 114 -19.70 6.51 20.35
N THR A 115 -20.76 6.02 20.99
CA THR A 115 -21.30 6.64 22.20
C THR A 115 -20.50 6.29 23.45
N THR A 116 -19.98 5.05 23.56
CA THR A 116 -19.27 4.60 24.75
C THR A 116 -17.76 4.76 24.71
N ASP A 117 -17.15 4.74 23.51
CA ASP A 117 -15.71 4.93 23.33
C ASP A 117 -15.41 5.72 22.03
N PRO A 118 -15.59 7.05 22.07
CA PRO A 118 -15.39 7.90 20.89
C PRO A 118 -13.93 7.94 20.42
N LEU A 119 -12.96 7.73 21.32
CA LEU A 119 -11.55 7.67 20.95
C LEU A 119 -11.24 6.37 20.21
N GLY A 120 -11.76 5.23 20.69
CA GLY A 120 -11.72 3.96 19.97
C GLY A 120 -12.36 4.07 18.59
N ALA A 121 -13.53 4.69 18.46
CA ALA A 121 -14.21 4.92 17.18
C ALA A 121 -13.35 5.73 16.19
N LEU A 122 -12.72 6.82 16.66
CA LEU A 122 -11.83 7.66 15.86
C LEU A 122 -10.59 6.90 15.37
N LEU A 123 -10.01 6.03 16.20
CA LEU A 123 -8.89 5.17 15.80
C LEU A 123 -9.30 4.19 14.72
N HIS A 124 -10.50 3.60 14.80
CA HIS A 124 -11.02 2.73 13.75
C HIS A 124 -11.25 3.48 12.43
N LEU A 125 -11.80 4.69 12.49
CA LEU A 125 -11.96 5.56 11.31
C LEU A 125 -10.61 5.99 10.72
N GLY A 126 -9.63 6.31 11.55
CA GLY A 126 -8.26 6.63 11.13
C GLY A 126 -7.58 5.42 10.46
N PHE A 127 -7.77 4.23 11.01
CA PHE A 127 -7.30 2.98 10.41
C PHE A 127 -7.95 2.72 9.04
N LEU A 128 -9.27 2.90 8.92
CA LEU A 128 -10.01 2.80 7.66
C LEU A 128 -9.52 3.81 6.62
N GLY A 129 -9.23 5.06 7.03
CA GLY A 129 -8.64 6.07 6.14
C GLY A 129 -7.24 5.70 5.66
N LEU A 130 -6.41 5.16 6.54
CA LEU A 130 -5.05 4.69 6.21
C LEU A 130 -5.10 3.51 5.22
N VAL A 131 -6.01 2.57 5.46
CA VAL A 131 -6.34 1.45 4.57
C VAL A 131 -6.80 1.94 3.20
N SER A 132 -7.73 2.89 3.13
CA SER A 132 -8.24 3.44 1.88
C SER A 132 -7.12 4.08 1.06
N ARG A 133 -6.24 4.84 1.72
CA ARG A 133 -5.06 5.43 1.10
C ARG A 133 -4.07 4.39 0.59
N LEU A 134 -3.88 3.28 1.32
CA LEU A 134 -3.05 2.15 0.90
C LEU A 134 -3.64 1.40 -0.30
N MET A 135 -4.96 1.43 -0.48
CA MET A 135 -5.64 0.80 -1.62
C MET A 135 -5.60 1.65 -2.90
N HIS A 136 -5.53 2.99 -2.79
CA HIS A 136 -5.72 3.95 -3.88
C HIS A 136 -4.47 4.26 -4.74
N TRP A 137 -3.41 3.45 -4.67
CA TRP A 137 -2.20 3.55 -5.50
C TRP A 137 -1.89 2.23 -6.21
#